data_AF-A0AA45WPU4-F1
#
_entry.id   AF-A0AA45WPU4-F1
#
_cell.length_a   1.000
_cell.length_b   1.000
_cell.length_c   1.000
_cell.angle_alpha   90.00
_cell.angle_beta   90.00
_cell.angle_gamma   90.00
#
_symmetry.space_group_name_H-M   'P 1'
#
loop_
_entity.id
_entity.type
_entity.pdbx_description
1 polymer ?
#
loop_
_entity_poly.entity_id
_entity_poly.type
_entity_poly.pdbx_seq_one_letter_code
_entity_poly.pdbx_strand_id
1 'polypeptide(L)'
;MIIGEDLFLQQVNRELERIEAQLNQEGEKPKWLTLQRQKIALNLICHQLKQIDPNVGESSENPDAGQVRRNLYYFKAQMLLRQIEERKRS
;
A
#
# COMPACT_ATOMS: atom_id res chain seq x y z
N MET A 1 2.77 5.54 -21.12
CA MET A 1 2.29 4.68 -20.02
C MET A 1 1.84 3.36 -20.64
N ILE A 2 2.47 2.23 -20.28
CA ILE A 2 2.11 0.92 -20.82
C ILE A 2 0.77 0.53 -20.19
N ILE A 3 -0.20 0.05 -20.98
CA ILE A 3 -1.58 -0.28 -20.52
C ILE A 3 -1.58 -1.19 -19.27
N GLY A 4 -0.57 -2.07 -19.13
CA GLY A 4 -0.42 -2.96 -17.98
C GLY A 4 -0.07 -2.26 -16.66
N GLU A 5 0.65 -1.13 -16.68
CA GLU A 5 1.01 -0.40 -15.47
C GLU A 5 -0.20 0.31 -14.87
N ASP A 6 -1.03 0.96 -15.69
CA ASP A 6 -2.19 1.70 -15.18
C ASP A 6 -3.24 0.76 -14.57
N LEU A 7 -3.49 -0.39 -15.20
CA LEU A 7 -4.36 -1.44 -14.64
C LEU A 7 -3.83 -1.97 -13.30
N PHE A 8 -2.53 -2.22 -13.21
CA PHE A 8 -1.88 -2.63 -11.96
C PHE A 8 -2.05 -1.56 -10.87
N LEU A 9 -1.78 -0.30 -11.19
CA LEU A 9 -1.88 0.82 -10.26
C LEU A 9 -3.33 1.06 -9.79
N GLN A 10 -4.32 0.83 -10.65
CA GLN A 10 -5.73 0.84 -10.25
C GLN A 10 -6.07 -0.30 -9.27
N GLN A 11 -5.54 -1.51 -9.50
CA GLN A 11 -5.72 -2.64 -8.59
C GLN A 11 -5.09 -2.36 -7.22
N VAL A 12 -3.86 -1.82 -7.20
CA VAL A 12 -3.19 -1.40 -5.98
C VAL A 12 -4.03 -0.38 -5.22
N ASN A 13 -4.54 0.66 -5.88
CA ASN A 13 -5.34 1.68 -5.22
C ASN A 13 -6.59 1.08 -4.53
N ARG A 14 -7.34 0.23 -5.26
CA ARG A 14 -8.54 -0.42 -4.72
C ARG A 14 -8.22 -1.26 -3.49
N GLU A 15 -7.13 -2.02 -3.52
CA GLU A 15 -6.73 -2.86 -2.41
C GLU A 15 -6.27 -2.04 -1.19
N LEU A 16 -5.56 -0.93 -1.41
CA LEU A 16 -5.17 -0.01 -0.34
C LEU A 16 -6.38 0.66 0.31
N GLU A 17 -7.34 1.14 -0.46
CA GLU A 17 -8.60 1.72 0.03
C GLU A 17 -9.41 0.69 0.83
N ARG A 18 -9.50 -0.55 0.32
CA ARG A 18 -10.19 -1.65 1.02
C ARG A 18 -9.55 -1.95 2.37
N ILE A 19 -8.23 -2.02 2.44
CA ILE A 19 -7.50 -2.30 3.69
C ILE A 19 -7.63 -1.13 4.66
N GLU A 20 -7.48 0.10 4.20
CA GLU A 20 -7.65 1.31 5.00
C GLU A 20 -9.05 1.40 5.61
N ALA A 21 -10.10 1.17 4.81
CA ALA A 21 -11.48 1.16 5.30
C ALA A 21 -11.67 0.10 6.40
N GLN A 22 -11.11 -1.10 6.22
CA GLN A 22 -11.19 -2.17 7.22
C GLN A 22 -10.41 -1.85 8.51
N LEU A 23 -9.30 -1.12 8.43
CA LEU A 23 -8.55 -0.70 9.62
C LEU A 23 -9.28 0.42 10.36
N ASN A 24 -9.93 1.32 9.62
CA ASN A 24 -10.64 2.49 10.17
C ASN A 24 -12.08 2.19 10.59
N GLN A 25 -12.60 0.98 10.38
CA GLN A 25 -13.92 0.60 10.88
C GLN A 25 -13.94 0.65 12.42
N GLU A 26 -14.55 1.72 12.95
CA GLU A 26 -14.78 1.90 14.37
C GLU A 26 -15.88 0.94 14.84
N GLY A 27 -15.60 0.15 15.88
CA GLY A 27 -16.59 -0.72 16.53
C GLY A 27 -16.26 -2.22 16.51
N GLU A 28 -15.45 -2.69 15.56
CA GLU A 28 -15.02 -4.10 15.52
C GLU A 28 -13.49 -4.19 15.47
N LYS A 29 -12.87 -4.74 16.52
CA LYS A 29 -11.42 -5.01 16.47
C LYS A 29 -11.19 -6.07 15.38
N PRO A 30 -10.45 -5.76 14.30
CA PRO A 30 -10.20 -6.73 13.25
C PRO A 30 -9.51 -7.97 13.82
N LYS A 31 -10.01 -9.15 13.46
CA LYS A 31 -9.44 -10.44 13.91
C LYS A 31 -7.95 -10.51 13.55
N TRP A 32 -7.14 -11.14 14.41
CA TRP A 32 -5.69 -11.28 14.19
C TRP A 32 -5.34 -11.87 12.81
N LEU A 33 -6.11 -12.87 12.36
CA LEU A 33 -5.91 -13.48 11.04
C LEU A 33 -6.18 -12.49 9.90
N THR A 34 -7.18 -11.62 10.04
CA THR A 34 -7.47 -10.55 9.08
C THR A 34 -6.30 -9.57 9.01
N LEU A 35 -5.77 -9.15 10.17
CA LEU A 35 -4.60 -8.27 10.24
C LEU A 35 -3.35 -8.93 9.63
N GLN A 36 -3.13 -10.23 9.81
CA GLN A 36 -2.01 -10.93 9.15
C GLN A 36 -2.16 -10.96 7.62
N ARG A 37 -3.37 -11.25 7.12
CA ARG A 37 -3.65 -11.24 5.68
C ARG A 37 -3.43 -9.86 5.06
N GLN A 38 -3.92 -8.81 5.73
CA GLN A 38 -3.70 -7.42 5.32
C GLN A 38 -2.21 -7.06 5.31
N LYS A 39 -1.46 -7.44 6.35
CA LYS A 39 0.00 -7.23 6.40
C LYS A 39 0.72 -7.91 5.23
N ILE A 40 0.36 -9.15 4.89
CA ILE A 40 0.92 -9.87 3.74
C ILE A 40 0.60 -9.15 2.43
N ALA A 41 -0.65 -8.74 2.23
CA ALA A 41 -1.07 -8.01 1.04
C ALA A 41 -0.32 -6.69 0.86
N LEU A 42 -0.18 -5.89 1.92
CA LEU A 42 0.56 -4.63 1.88
C LEU A 42 2.05 -4.83 1.58
N ASN A 43 2.68 -5.86 2.17
CA ASN A 43 4.07 -6.20 1.84
C ASN A 43 4.25 -6.61 0.38
N LEU A 44 3.28 -7.37 -0.17
CA LEU A 44 3.30 -7.74 -1.58
C LEU A 44 3.16 -6.52 -2.49
N ILE A 45 2.26 -5.59 -2.17
CA ILE A 45 2.10 -4.32 -2.89
C ILE A 45 3.41 -3.53 -2.89
N CYS A 46 4.05 -3.35 -1.72
CA CYS A 46 5.34 -2.68 -1.61
C CYS A 46 6.42 -3.35 -2.47
N HIS A 47 6.45 -4.68 -2.49
CA HIS A 47 7.39 -5.44 -3.30
C HIS A 47 7.14 -5.25 -4.80
N GLN A 48 5.89 -5.34 -5.25
CA GLN A 48 5.51 -5.18 -6.65
C GLN A 48 5.79 -3.75 -7.15
N LEU A 49 5.53 -2.72 -6.33
CA LEU A 49 5.87 -1.35 -6.67
C LEU A 49 7.39 -1.18 -6.86
N LYS A 50 8.22 -1.80 -6.00
CA LYS A 50 9.69 -1.81 -6.14
C LYS A 50 10.19 -2.57 -7.37
N GLN A 51 9.47 -3.59 -7.82
CA GLN A 51 9.82 -4.31 -9.05
C GLN A 51 9.59 -3.45 -10.30
N ILE A 52 8.54 -2.64 -10.30
CA ILE A 52 8.21 -1.73 -11.41
C ILE A 52 9.13 -0.52 -11.39
N ASP A 53 9.39 0.02 -10.21
CA ASP A 53 10.24 1.19 -10.01
C ASP A 53 11.13 0.97 -8.78
N PRO A 54 12.40 0.58 -8.97
CA PRO A 54 13.35 0.35 -7.88
C PRO A 54 13.53 1.57 -6.96
N ASN A 55 13.29 2.78 -7.48
CA ASN A 55 13.45 4.04 -6.76
C ASN A 55 12.13 4.50 -6.11
N VAL A 56 11.10 3.65 -6.07
CA VAL A 56 9.84 4.00 -5.40
C VAL A 56 10.07 4.26 -3.92
N GLY A 57 9.54 5.38 -3.43
CA GLY A 57 9.76 5.88 -2.07
C GLY A 57 11.01 6.77 -1.93
N GLU A 58 11.80 6.95 -2.98
CA GLU A 58 12.91 7.89 -3.01
C GLU A 58 12.49 9.26 -3.55
N SER A 59 13.19 10.30 -3.11
CA SER A 59 12.99 11.66 -3.63
C SER A 59 13.66 11.79 -4.99
N SER A 60 12.90 12.21 -5.99
CA SER A 60 13.40 12.55 -7.32
C SER A 60 13.32 14.06 -7.50
N GLU A 61 14.34 14.66 -8.09
CA GLU A 61 14.36 16.10 -8.39
C GLU A 61 13.37 16.48 -9.50
N ASN A 62 13.02 15.54 -10.39
CA ASN A 62 12.07 15.74 -11.49
C ASN A 62 11.14 14.52 -11.63
N PRO A 63 10.18 14.32 -10.73
CA PRO A 63 9.31 13.16 -10.78
C PRO A 63 8.26 13.30 -11.89
N ASP A 64 8.10 12.26 -12.70
CA ASP A 64 6.96 12.17 -13.60
C ASP A 64 5.68 11.78 -12.83
N ALA A 65 4.51 12.03 -13.44
CA ALA A 65 3.22 11.76 -12.80
C ALA A 65 3.01 10.29 -12.40
N GLY A 66 3.62 9.35 -13.14
CA GLY A 66 3.64 7.93 -12.79
C GLY A 66 4.50 7.66 -11.55
N GLN A 67 5.70 8.25 -11.48
CA GLN A 67 6.57 8.16 -10.30
C GLN A 67 5.88 8.71 -9.04
N VAL A 68 5.22 9.87 -9.14
CA VAL A 68 4.43 10.44 -8.04
C VAL A 68 3.36 9.46 -7.58
N ARG A 69 2.61 8.86 -8.52
CA ARG A 69 1.54 7.91 -8.20
C ARG A 69 2.06 6.64 -7.52
N ARG A 70 3.16 6.06 -8.02
CA ARG A 70 3.80 4.90 -7.40
C ARG A 70 4.28 5.21 -5.99
N ASN A 71 4.91 6.37 -5.79
CA ASN A 71 5.35 6.84 -4.48
C ASN A 71 4.19 7.00 -3.50
N LEU A 72 3.08 7.61 -3.93
CA LEU A 72 1.88 7.77 -3.09
C LEU A 72 1.33 6.41 -2.63
N TYR A 73 1.20 5.44 -3.53
CA TYR A 73 0.73 4.10 -3.17
C TYR A 73 1.70 3.35 -2.27
N TYR A 74 3.01 3.49 -2.52
CA TYR A 74 4.04 2.90 -1.67
C TYR A 74 3.99 3.45 -0.25
N PHE A 75 3.93 4.78 -0.10
CA PHE A 75 3.85 5.40 1.22
C PHE A 75 2.55 5.05 1.95
N LYS A 76 1.41 5.03 1.25
CA LYS A 76 0.14 4.58 1.83
C LYS A 76 0.25 3.13 2.34
N ALA A 77 0.83 2.24 1.56
CA ALA A 77 1.04 0.84 1.97
C ALA A 77 1.92 0.73 3.24
N GLN A 78 3.01 1.49 3.30
CA GLN A 78 3.90 1.55 4.47
C GLN A 78 3.20 2.10 5.71
N MET A 79 2.38 3.15 5.56
CA MET A 79 1.58 3.69 6.68
C MET A 79 0.58 2.68 7.23
N LEU A 80 -0.15 1.98 6.37
CA LEU A 80 -1.11 0.95 6.80
C LEU A 80 -0.40 -0.23 7.47
N LEU A 81 0.80 -0.62 7.00
CA LEU A 81 1.63 -1.63 7.65
C LEU A 81 1.97 -1.21 9.09
N ARG A 82 2.42 0.02 9.27
CA ARG A 82 2.75 0.58 10.58
C ARG A 82 1.53 0.58 11.52
N GLN A 83 0.36 0.97 11.04
CA GLN A 83 -0.88 0.92 11.84
C GLN A 83 -1.20 -0.51 12.30
N ILE A 84 -1.03 -1.52 11.44
CA ILE A 84 -1.24 -2.93 11.82
C ILE A 84 -0.24 -3.37 12.89
N GLU A 85 1.02 -2.93 12.80
CA GLU A 85 2.07 -3.28 13.76
C GLU A 85 1.86 -2.62 15.12
N GLU A 86 1.43 -1.36 15.15
CA GLU A 86 1.10 -0.63 16.37
C GLU A 86 -0.07 -1.29 17.11
N ARG A 87 -1.07 -1.83 16.39
CA ARG A 87 -2.18 -2.59 16.98
C ARG A 87 -1.78 -3.93 17.61
N LYS A 88 -0.63 -4.52 17.28
CA LYS A 88 -0.13 -5.73 17.97
C LYS A 88 0.43 -5.45 19.36
N ARG A 89 0.74 -4.18 19.66
CA ARG A 89 1.39 -3.77 20.92
C ARG A 89 0.39 -3.29 21.99
N SER A 90 -0.87 -3.06 21.60
CA SER A 90 -1.97 -2.65 22.48
C SER A 90 -2.89 -3.82 22.82
#